data_AF-A0A078KXU9-F1
#
_entry.id   AF-A0A078KXU9-F1
#
_cell.length_a   1.000
_cell.length_b   1.000
_cell.length_c   1.000
_cell.angle_alpha   90.00
_cell.angle_beta   90.00
_cell.angle_gamma   90.00
#
_symmetry.space_group_name_H-M   'P 1'
#
loop_
_entity.id
_entity.type
_entity.pdbx_description
1 polymer ?
#
loop_
_entity_poly.entity_id
_entity_poly.type
_entity_poly.pdbx_seq_one_letter_code
_entity_poly.pdbx_strand_id
1 'polypeptide(L)'
;MKIKAIILMISIFFPFALFASSSTCRLSTGINVHTSKRTLSICNHGAVVKTFKVALGYKGIGKRRAGDNKTPIGLYGLAYPRKSNQFKVFIPILYPTIKQRAAGYTGRDVGIHGPTQTSKAIGWLGNLPGATRGCIAVGKNNYIEYVANWIKANPRAAKVLII
;
A
#
# COMPACT_ATOMS: atom_id res chain seq x y z
N MET A 1 -65.91 7.48 -42.18
CA MET A 1 -65.29 6.68 -41.10
C MET A 1 -63.85 7.16 -40.92
N LYS A 2 -63.48 7.74 -39.78
CA LYS A 2 -62.11 8.22 -39.50
C LYS A 2 -61.66 7.61 -38.17
N ILE A 3 -60.81 6.59 -38.24
CA ILE A 3 -60.23 5.94 -37.05
C ILE A 3 -58.93 6.68 -36.74
N LYS A 4 -58.91 7.45 -35.64
CA LYS A 4 -57.69 8.08 -35.14
C LYS A 4 -56.91 7.04 -34.34
N ALA A 5 -55.82 6.54 -34.90
CA ALA A 5 -54.88 5.69 -34.18
C ALA A 5 -54.10 6.53 -33.17
N ILE A 6 -54.38 6.31 -31.88
CA ILE A 6 -53.63 6.88 -30.77
C ILE A 6 -52.41 5.98 -30.55
N ILE A 7 -51.23 6.46 -30.94
CA ILE A 7 -49.97 5.76 -30.73
C ILE A 7 -49.57 5.95 -29.26
N LEU A 8 -49.78 4.92 -28.45
CA LEU A 8 -49.37 4.87 -27.05
C LEU A 8 -47.84 4.68 -27.00
N MET A 9 -47.08 5.76 -26.85
CA MET A 9 -45.64 5.72 -26.57
C MET A 9 -45.42 5.16 -25.16
N ILE A 10 -45.22 3.85 -25.06
CA ILE A 10 -44.73 3.20 -23.85
C ILE A 10 -43.26 3.57 -23.72
N SER A 11 -42.97 4.60 -22.93
CA SER A 11 -41.61 4.95 -22.52
C SER A 11 -41.11 3.88 -21.55
N ILE A 12 -40.33 2.93 -22.07
CA ILE A 12 -39.63 1.93 -21.25
C ILE A 12 -38.52 2.68 -20.50
N PHE A 13 -38.80 3.08 -19.27
CA PHE A 13 -37.78 3.50 -18.31
C PHE A 13 -36.90 2.28 -17.99
N PHE A 14 -35.90 2.02 -18.83
CA PHE A 14 -34.87 1.04 -18.52
C PHE A 14 -34.04 1.62 -17.37
N PRO A 15 -34.02 1.00 -16.17
CA PRO A 15 -33.22 1.52 -15.07
C PRO A 15 -31.76 1.37 -15.48
N PHE A 16 -31.13 2.49 -15.82
CA PHE A 16 -29.70 2.54 -16.10
C PHE A 16 -28.99 2.28 -14.76
N ALA A 17 -28.74 1.00 -14.46
CA ALA A 17 -27.95 0.62 -13.32
C ALA A 17 -26.53 1.15 -13.54
N LEU A 18 -26.22 2.32 -12.95
CA LEU A 18 -24.86 2.81 -12.86
C LEU A 18 -24.07 1.82 -12.00
N PHE A 19 -23.37 0.90 -12.65
CA PHE A 19 -22.34 0.11 -12.00
C PHE A 19 -21.22 1.06 -11.57
N ALA A 20 -21.25 1.47 -10.31
CA ALA A 20 -20.14 2.17 -9.69
C ALA A 20 -18.90 1.27 -9.83
N SER A 21 -17.92 1.72 -10.62
CA SER A 21 -16.61 1.07 -10.70
C SER A 21 -15.95 1.19 -9.34
N SER A 22 -16.11 0.16 -8.51
CA SER A 22 -15.33 0.05 -7.28
C SER A 22 -13.86 -0.06 -7.67
N SER A 23 -13.00 0.72 -7.00
CA SER A 23 -11.56 0.64 -7.23
C SER A 23 -11.07 -0.73 -6.75
N THR A 24 -10.94 -1.67 -7.69
CA THR A 24 -10.51 -3.04 -7.37
C THR A 24 -9.02 -3.07 -7.07
N CYS A 25 -8.66 -3.47 -5.86
CA CYS A 25 -7.27 -3.70 -5.51
C CYS A 25 -6.71 -4.94 -6.22
N ARG A 26 -5.47 -4.85 -6.72
CA ARG A 26 -4.79 -6.00 -7.35
C ARG A 26 -4.57 -7.14 -6.36
N LEU A 27 -4.11 -6.82 -5.16
CA LEU A 27 -4.22 -7.72 -4.01
C LEU A 27 -5.56 -7.43 -3.32
N SER A 28 -6.53 -8.33 -3.46
CA SER A 28 -7.92 -8.12 -3.01
C SER A 28 -8.02 -7.92 -1.49
N THR A 29 -7.27 -8.70 -0.71
CA THR A 29 -7.18 -8.55 0.75
C THR A 29 -5.71 -8.49 1.16
N GLY A 30 -5.27 -7.34 1.66
CA GLY A 30 -3.87 -7.08 2.02
C GLY A 30 -3.47 -5.62 1.74
N ILE A 31 -2.17 -5.39 1.65
CA ILE A 31 -1.61 -4.05 1.37
C ILE A 31 -1.19 -3.94 -0.09
N ASN A 32 -1.62 -2.88 -0.78
CA ASN A 32 -1.17 -2.52 -2.12
C ASN A 32 -0.36 -1.23 -2.03
N VAL A 33 0.87 -1.23 -2.53
CA VAL A 33 1.74 -0.05 -2.60
C VAL A 33 1.89 0.33 -4.05
N HIS A 34 1.32 1.46 -4.45
CA HIS A 34 1.46 2.03 -5.79
C HIS A 34 2.63 3.01 -5.79
N THR A 35 3.75 2.57 -6.32
CA THR A 35 5.04 3.25 -6.25
C THR A 35 5.07 4.54 -7.06
N SER A 36 4.45 4.55 -8.25
CA SER A 36 4.31 5.77 -9.07
C SER A 36 3.45 6.84 -8.40
N LYS A 37 2.34 6.42 -7.77
CA LYS A 37 1.43 7.32 -7.03
C LYS A 37 1.92 7.64 -5.62
N ARG A 38 2.94 6.92 -5.14
CA ARG A 38 3.46 6.99 -3.77
C ARG A 38 2.35 6.82 -2.73
N THR A 39 1.51 5.80 -2.92
CA THR A 39 0.43 5.47 -1.98
C THR A 39 0.54 4.04 -1.47
N LEU A 40 0.10 3.84 -0.23
CA LEU A 40 -0.17 2.55 0.38
C LEU A 40 -1.66 2.46 0.67
N SER A 41 -2.33 1.45 0.11
CA SER A 41 -3.75 1.19 0.30
C SER A 41 -3.94 -0.15 1.01
N ILE A 42 -4.72 -0.15 2.07
CA ILE A 42 -5.22 -1.36 2.73
C ILE A 42 -6.49 -1.76 2.00
N CYS A 43 -6.57 -3.01 1.58
CA CYS A 43 -7.68 -3.55 0.83
C CYS A 43 -8.29 -4.76 1.54
N ASN A 44 -9.61 -4.90 1.43
CA ASN A 44 -10.35 -6.04 1.92
C ASN A 44 -11.44 -6.42 0.92
N HIS A 45 -11.43 -7.67 0.46
CA HIS A 45 -12.35 -8.20 -0.54
C HIS A 45 -12.43 -7.33 -1.82
N GLY A 46 -11.28 -6.80 -2.25
CA GLY A 46 -11.15 -5.97 -3.44
C GLY A 46 -11.40 -4.49 -3.22
N ALA A 47 -12.04 -4.09 -2.12
CA ALA A 47 -12.34 -2.70 -1.81
C ALA A 47 -11.20 -2.03 -1.01
N VAL A 48 -10.91 -0.77 -1.33
CA VAL A 48 -9.96 0.06 -0.57
C VAL A 48 -10.60 0.47 0.76
N VAL A 49 -10.01 0.04 1.88
CA VAL A 49 -10.41 0.41 3.24
C VAL A 49 -9.79 1.75 3.65
N LYS A 50 -8.51 1.93 3.36
CA LYS A 50 -7.77 3.15 3.73
C LYS A 50 -6.57 3.35 2.81
N THR A 51 -6.23 4.60 2.53
CA THR A 51 -5.05 4.97 1.73
C THR A 51 -4.20 5.99 2.47
N PHE A 52 -2.88 5.84 2.35
CA PHE A 52 -1.87 6.72 2.94
C PHE A 52 -0.86 7.14 1.89
N LYS A 53 -0.39 8.38 1.95
CA LYS A 53 0.83 8.80 1.22
C LYS A 53 2.05 8.15 1.85
N VAL A 54 3.01 7.74 1.02
CA VAL A 54 4.24 7.08 1.47
C VAL A 54 5.50 7.67 0.85
N ALA A 55 6.62 7.53 1.55
CA ALA A 55 7.96 7.68 0.98
C ALA A 55 8.55 6.29 0.66
N LEU A 56 9.34 6.22 -0.41
CA LEU A 56 9.99 4.99 -0.93
C LEU A 56 11.51 5.14 -0.88
N GLY A 57 12.26 4.16 -1.38
CA GLY A 57 13.72 4.21 -1.49
C GLY A 57 14.22 5.41 -2.30
N TYR A 58 15.27 6.08 -1.84
CA TYR A 58 15.75 7.32 -2.49
C TYR A 58 16.43 7.07 -3.83
N LYS A 59 16.88 5.84 -4.10
CA LYS A 59 17.35 5.40 -5.43
C LYS A 59 16.24 4.74 -6.27
N GLY A 60 14.98 4.92 -5.89
CA GLY A 60 13.81 4.44 -6.61
C GLY A 60 13.38 3.03 -6.20
N ILE A 61 12.93 2.25 -7.18
CA ILE A 61 12.32 0.93 -7.00
C ILE A 61 13.14 -0.16 -7.71
N GLY A 62 12.81 -1.42 -7.42
CA GLY A 62 13.47 -2.59 -8.02
C GLY A 62 14.75 -2.99 -7.28
N LYS A 63 14.65 -3.13 -5.96
CA LYS A 63 15.74 -3.66 -5.11
C LYS A 63 16.26 -5.00 -5.62
N ARG A 64 17.57 -5.14 -5.74
CA ARG A 64 18.28 -6.39 -6.07
C ARG A 64 19.53 -6.63 -5.23
N ARG A 65 20.15 -5.58 -4.67
CA ARG A 65 21.41 -5.70 -3.93
C ARG A 65 21.32 -5.04 -2.55
N ALA A 66 22.07 -5.54 -1.58
CA ALA A 66 22.30 -4.83 -0.33
C ALA A 66 22.89 -3.43 -0.64
N GLY A 67 22.41 -2.39 0.06
CA GLY A 67 22.92 -1.02 -0.14
C GLY A 67 22.49 -0.29 -1.42
N ASP A 68 21.68 -0.89 -2.29
CA ASP A 68 21.19 -0.21 -3.51
C ASP A 68 20.15 0.90 -3.24
N ASN A 69 19.66 1.00 -1.99
CA ASN A 69 18.69 1.98 -1.51
C ASN A 69 17.40 2.09 -2.34
N LYS A 70 17.01 0.98 -2.98
CA LYS A 70 15.76 0.85 -3.74
C LYS A 70 14.69 0.15 -2.91
N THR A 71 13.42 0.49 -3.14
CA THR A 71 12.28 -0.30 -2.64
C THR A 71 12.05 -1.53 -3.51
N PRO A 72 11.86 -2.73 -2.95
CA PRO A 72 11.58 -3.92 -3.74
C PRO A 72 10.23 -3.82 -4.46
N ILE A 73 10.13 -4.45 -5.63
CA ILE A 73 8.87 -4.64 -6.37
C ILE A 73 8.49 -6.11 -6.26
N GLY A 74 7.20 -6.38 -6.05
CA GLY A 74 6.65 -7.73 -6.02
C GLY A 74 5.68 -7.96 -4.87
N LEU A 75 5.27 -9.22 -4.73
CA LEU A 75 4.42 -9.69 -3.65
C LEU A 75 5.29 -10.29 -2.54
N TYR A 76 5.06 -9.83 -1.31
CA TYR A 76 5.80 -10.26 -0.13
C TYR A 76 4.86 -10.58 1.02
N GLY A 77 5.27 -11.53 1.87
CA GLY A 77 4.69 -11.65 3.21
C GLY A 77 5.15 -10.49 4.10
N LEU A 78 4.34 -10.18 5.10
CA LEU A 78 4.68 -9.26 6.17
C LEU A 78 4.90 -10.06 7.45
N ALA A 79 6.00 -9.79 8.14
CA ALA A 79 6.19 -10.30 9.49
C ALA A 79 5.34 -9.51 10.50
N TYR A 80 5.24 -10.03 11.72
CA TYR A 80 4.46 -9.42 12.77
C TYR A 80 4.90 -7.97 13.07
N PRO A 81 3.98 -7.00 13.18
CA PRO A 81 4.32 -5.61 13.52
C PRO A 81 4.97 -5.52 14.91
N ARG A 82 6.12 -4.84 15.00
CA ARG A 82 6.87 -4.68 16.26
C ARG A 82 7.09 -3.22 16.62
N LYS A 83 7.21 -2.93 17.93
CA LYS A 83 7.58 -1.61 18.43
C LYS A 83 8.98 -1.24 17.91
N SER A 84 9.18 0.03 17.58
CA SER A 84 10.46 0.58 17.16
C SER A 84 10.71 1.90 17.86
N ASN A 85 11.87 2.06 18.49
CA ASN A 85 12.29 3.34 19.05
C ASN A 85 12.51 4.38 17.94
N GLN A 86 12.99 3.95 16.78
CA GLN A 86 13.28 4.83 15.65
C GLN A 86 12.04 5.21 14.85
N PHE A 87 11.03 4.33 14.73
CA PHE A 87 9.91 4.54 13.81
C PHE A 87 8.52 4.42 14.44
N LYS A 88 8.43 4.37 15.78
CA LYS A 88 7.25 3.99 16.57
C LYS A 88 6.83 2.52 16.36
N VAL A 89 6.59 2.12 15.11
CA VAL A 89 6.30 0.75 14.68
C VAL A 89 7.09 0.43 13.41
N PHE A 90 7.57 -0.81 13.33
CA PHE A 90 8.22 -1.36 12.15
C PHE A 90 7.57 -2.70 11.78
N ILE A 91 7.24 -2.87 10.51
CA ILE A 91 6.60 -4.08 9.97
C ILE A 91 7.55 -4.66 8.91
N PRO A 92 8.31 -5.72 9.23
CA PRO A 92 9.25 -6.29 8.28
C PRO A 92 8.55 -6.83 7.04
N ILE A 93 9.07 -6.47 5.87
CA ILE A 93 8.70 -7.09 4.59
C ILE A 93 9.64 -8.27 4.40
N LEU A 94 9.10 -9.44 4.08
CA LEU A 94 9.87 -10.68 3.87
C LEU A 94 10.59 -10.69 2.51
N TYR A 95 11.46 -9.70 2.29
CA TYR A 95 12.36 -9.57 1.16
C TYR A 95 13.76 -10.13 1.51
N PRO A 96 14.44 -10.84 0.61
CA PRO A 96 13.96 -11.28 -0.70
C PRO A 96 13.05 -12.50 -0.58
N THR A 97 12.27 -12.81 -1.62
CA THR A 97 11.60 -14.12 -1.70
C THR A 97 12.61 -15.25 -1.91
N ILE A 98 12.21 -16.50 -1.72
CA ILE A 98 13.06 -17.68 -2.00
C ILE A 98 13.55 -17.65 -3.46
N LYS A 99 12.65 -17.38 -4.41
CA LYS A 99 12.98 -17.26 -5.84
C LYS A 99 13.97 -16.12 -6.11
N GLN A 100 13.80 -14.97 -5.45
CA GLN A 100 14.74 -13.85 -5.58
C GLN A 100 16.12 -14.18 -5.00
N ARG A 101 16.18 -14.88 -3.86
CA ARG A 101 17.46 -15.36 -3.30
C ARG A 101 18.15 -16.33 -4.25
N ALA A 102 17.42 -17.30 -4.81
CA ALA A 102 17.96 -18.21 -5.83
C ALA A 102 18.45 -17.47 -7.09
N ALA A 103 17.84 -16.33 -7.43
CA ALA A 103 18.28 -15.45 -8.50
C ALA A 103 19.37 -14.44 -8.09
N GLY A 104 20.00 -14.60 -6.93
CA GLY A 104 21.13 -13.77 -6.47
C GLY A 104 20.76 -12.41 -5.86
N TYR A 105 19.50 -12.18 -5.50
CA TYR A 105 19.11 -10.93 -4.86
C TYR A 105 19.61 -10.90 -3.42
N THR A 106 20.22 -9.79 -3.02
CA THR A 106 20.78 -9.60 -1.66
C THR A 106 20.13 -8.44 -0.92
N GLY A 107 20.42 -8.34 0.38
CA GLY A 107 19.88 -7.33 1.29
C GLY A 107 18.81 -7.88 2.23
N ARG A 108 18.42 -7.05 3.19
CA ARG A 108 17.49 -7.36 4.28
C ARG A 108 16.90 -6.08 4.86
N ASP A 109 16.15 -6.19 5.96
CA ASP A 109 15.68 -5.10 6.82
C ASP A 109 14.84 -4.03 6.10
N VAL A 110 14.13 -4.44 5.05
CA VAL A 110 13.11 -3.63 4.39
C VAL A 110 11.80 -3.79 5.15
N GLY A 111 11.07 -2.70 5.38
CA GLY A 111 9.79 -2.76 6.08
C GLY A 111 8.87 -1.59 5.79
N ILE A 112 7.66 -1.68 6.30
CA ILE A 112 6.70 -0.57 6.40
C ILE A 112 6.88 0.05 7.80
N HIS A 113 7.04 1.37 7.89
CA HIS A 113 7.30 2.02 9.17
C HIS A 113 6.69 3.43 9.28
N GLY A 114 6.57 3.94 10.50
CA GLY A 114 6.14 5.31 10.77
C GLY A 114 7.25 6.35 10.56
N PRO A 115 7.00 7.64 10.83
CA PRO A 115 8.03 8.66 10.73
C PRO A 115 9.21 8.38 11.68
N THR A 116 10.40 8.91 11.38
CA THR A 116 11.54 8.83 12.30
C THR A 116 11.24 9.59 13.59
N GLN A 117 11.50 8.98 14.75
CA GLN A 117 11.34 9.63 16.06
C GLN A 117 12.65 10.36 16.39
N THR A 118 12.70 11.68 16.15
CA THR A 118 13.82 12.55 16.57
C THR A 118 13.37 13.51 17.66
N SER A 119 14.31 13.98 18.50
CA SER A 119 14.05 15.08 19.43
C SER A 119 13.68 16.36 18.66
N LYS A 120 12.75 17.18 19.22
CA LYS A 120 12.15 18.35 18.54
C LYS A 120 13.17 19.34 17.95
N ALA A 121 14.37 19.45 18.53
CA ALA A 121 15.44 20.35 18.07
C ALA A 121 16.20 19.83 16.83
N ILE A 122 16.33 18.51 16.65
CA ILE A 122 16.97 17.88 15.48
C ILE A 122 15.93 17.55 14.39
N GLY A 123 14.64 17.54 14.76
CA GLY A 123 13.54 17.20 13.88
C GLY A 123 13.45 18.05 12.61
N TRP A 124 13.89 19.31 12.60
CA TRP A 124 13.88 20.10 11.38
C TRP A 124 14.90 19.59 10.33
N LEU A 125 16.04 19.03 10.75
CA LEU A 125 17.11 18.49 9.88
C LEU A 125 16.86 17.01 9.55
N GLY A 126 16.32 16.25 10.51
CA GLY A 126 16.01 14.82 10.37
C GLY A 126 14.71 14.50 9.63
N ASN A 127 13.85 15.50 9.42
CA ASN A 127 12.57 15.39 8.68
C ASN A 127 12.64 15.96 7.26
N LEU A 128 13.84 16.03 6.65
CA LEU A 128 13.95 16.24 5.21
C LEU A 128 12.99 15.26 4.51
N PRO A 129 11.96 15.75 3.79
CA PRO A 129 10.99 14.89 3.16
C PRO A 129 11.69 14.17 2.01
N GLY A 130 12.04 12.90 2.17
CA GLY A 130 12.72 12.29 1.04
C GLY A 130 13.42 11.01 1.35
N ALA A 131 12.61 9.95 1.32
CA ALA A 131 13.02 8.67 0.82
C ALA A 131 13.95 7.83 1.72
N THR A 132 13.55 6.57 1.89
CA THR A 132 14.17 5.61 2.80
C THR A 132 15.39 4.97 2.15
N ARG A 133 16.09 4.08 2.87
CA ARG A 133 17.09 3.17 2.29
C ARG A 133 16.48 1.91 1.66
N GLY A 134 15.19 1.98 1.27
CA GLY A 134 14.45 0.90 0.60
C GLY A 134 13.12 0.52 1.26
N CYS A 135 12.87 0.98 2.49
CA CYS A 135 11.59 0.85 3.21
C CYS A 135 10.44 1.66 2.59
N ILE A 136 9.23 1.43 3.10
CA ILE A 136 8.02 2.21 2.80
C ILE A 136 7.62 2.96 4.07
N ALA A 137 7.75 4.29 4.08
CA ALA A 137 7.44 5.10 5.25
C ALA A 137 6.07 5.76 5.12
N VAL A 138 5.18 5.58 6.10
CA VAL A 138 3.95 6.37 6.24
C VAL A 138 4.21 7.62 7.08
N GLY A 139 3.51 8.71 6.79
CA GLY A 139 3.88 10.04 7.29
C GLY A 139 3.56 10.36 8.76
N LYS A 140 2.78 9.52 9.47
CA LYS A 140 2.35 9.80 10.86
C LYS A 140 2.34 8.55 11.73
N ASN A 141 2.58 8.72 13.03
CA ASN A 141 2.57 7.63 14.01
C ASN A 141 1.22 6.89 14.05
N ASN A 142 0.11 7.63 14.09
CA ASN A 142 -1.22 7.01 14.08
C ASN A 142 -1.52 6.26 12.77
N TYR A 143 -0.89 6.62 11.65
CA TYR A 143 -1.05 5.90 10.38
C TYR A 143 -0.34 4.55 10.44
N ILE A 144 0.90 4.47 10.93
CA ILE A 144 1.58 3.17 11.04
C ILE A 144 0.91 2.28 12.08
N GLU A 145 0.38 2.85 13.16
CA GLU A 145 -0.40 2.11 14.15
C GLU A 145 -1.67 1.53 13.54
N TYR A 146 -2.38 2.29 12.70
CA TYR A 146 -3.52 1.77 11.95
C TYR A 146 -3.13 0.59 11.06
N VAL A 147 -2.05 0.73 10.27
CA VAL A 147 -1.56 -0.36 9.40
C VAL A 147 -1.21 -1.59 10.22
N ALA A 148 -0.51 -1.41 11.33
CA ALA A 148 -0.09 -2.49 12.22
C ALA A 148 -1.29 -3.20 12.86
N ASN A 149 -2.27 -2.45 13.36
CA ASN A 149 -3.47 -3.00 13.98
C ASN A 149 -4.31 -3.78 12.97
N TRP A 150 -4.43 -3.27 11.74
CA TRP A 150 -5.12 -3.99 10.67
C TRP A 150 -4.41 -5.32 10.35
N ILE A 151 -3.08 -5.35 10.24
CA ILE A 151 -2.33 -6.59 10.00
C ILE A 151 -2.50 -7.58 11.16
N LYS A 152 -2.43 -7.12 12.41
CA LYS A 152 -2.63 -7.97 13.59
C LYS A 152 -4.02 -8.59 13.63
N ALA A 153 -5.05 -7.84 13.24
CA ALA A 153 -6.43 -8.33 13.16
C ALA A 153 -6.66 -9.26 11.95
N ASN A 154 -5.80 -9.22 10.93
CA ASN A 154 -5.97 -9.97 9.67
C ASN A 154 -4.70 -10.76 9.31
N PRO A 155 -4.25 -11.71 10.14
CA PRO A 155 -2.96 -12.39 9.94
C PRO A 155 -2.87 -13.17 8.62
N ARG A 156 -3.99 -13.72 8.12
CA ARG A 156 -4.05 -14.40 6.81
C ARG A 156 -3.84 -13.45 5.63
N ALA A 157 -4.09 -12.16 5.83
CA ALA A 157 -3.92 -11.10 4.85
C ALA A 157 -2.63 -10.29 5.05
N ALA A 158 -1.70 -10.76 5.89
CA ALA A 158 -0.39 -10.12 6.15
C ALA A 158 0.55 -10.25 4.94
N LYS A 159 0.17 -9.61 3.82
CA LYS A 159 0.88 -9.57 2.54
C LYS A 159 0.88 -8.15 2.01
N VAL A 160 1.93 -7.81 1.27
CA VAL A 160 2.06 -6.54 0.56
C VAL A 160 2.42 -6.80 -0.89
N LEU A 161 1.66 -6.19 -1.80
CA LEU A 161 1.96 -6.10 -3.22
C LEU A 161 2.53 -4.71 -3.52
N ILE A 162 3.78 -4.63 -3.96
CA ILE A 162 4.46 -3.39 -4.30
C ILE A 162 4.58 -3.30 -5.82
N ILE A 163 3.95 -2.30 -6.42
CA ILE A 163 3.67 -2.18 -7.87
C ILE A 163 3.82 -0.76 -8.39
#